data_AF-A0A800K2G5-F1
#
_entry.id   AF-A0A800K2G5-F1
#
_cell.length_a   1.000
_cell.length_b   1.000
_cell.length_c   1.000
_cell.angle_alpha   90.00
_cell.angle_beta   90.00
_cell.angle_gamma   90.00
#
_symmetry.space_group_name_H-M   'P 1'
#
loop_
_entity.id
_entity.type
_entity.pdbx_description
1 polymer ?
#
loop_
_entity_poly.entity_id
_entity_poly.type
_entity_poly.pdbx_seq_one_letter_code
_entity_poly.pdbx_strand_id
1 'polypeptide(L)' 'DPHDCCGFGGSFSVKYEDISVAMGTDKAENIMSSGADYLISGDMSCLMHLDGILAKKGSKIRSLHIADVLAAGW' A
#
# COMPACT_ATOMS: atom_id res chain seq x y z
N ASP A 1 -3.42 11.06 -4.70
CA ASP A 1 -3.61 10.75 -6.14
C ASP A 1 -3.32 9.26 -6.38
N PRO A 2 -4.06 8.53 -7.25
CA PRO A 2 -3.72 7.17 -7.63
C PRO A 2 -2.27 6.95 -8.08
N HIS A 3 -1.62 7.97 -8.64
CA HIS A 3 -0.26 7.93 -9.17
C HIS A 3 0.82 8.25 -8.12
N ASP A 4 0.45 8.61 -6.88
CA ASP A 4 1.43 8.90 -5.84
C ASP A 4 2.20 7.64 -5.41
N CYS A 5 3.49 7.82 -5.10
CA CYS A 5 4.35 6.75 -4.62
C CYS A 5 3.94 6.25 -3.23
N CYS A 6 4.17 4.97 -2.92
CA CYS A 6 3.89 4.39 -1.60
C CYS A 6 4.90 4.79 -0.51
N GLY A 7 6.02 5.42 -0.88
CA GLY A 7 7.06 5.88 0.05
C GLY A 7 8.10 4.83 0.46
N PHE A 8 7.96 3.55 0.08
CA PHE A 8 8.86 2.46 0.50
C PHE A 8 10.08 2.23 -0.42
N GLY A 9 10.75 3.30 -0.85
CA GLY A 9 11.88 3.25 -1.79
C GLY A 9 13.20 2.73 -1.22
N GLY A 10 13.21 1.61 -0.48
CA GLY A 10 14.42 0.98 0.08
C GLY A 10 15.21 1.89 1.02
N SER A 11 16.42 2.32 0.63
CA SER A 11 17.23 3.21 1.48
C SER A 11 16.55 4.54 1.80
N PHE A 12 15.65 5.01 0.93
CA PHE A 12 14.86 6.20 1.16
C PHE A 12 14.00 6.07 2.43
N SER A 13 13.30 4.95 2.60
CA SER A 13 12.43 4.75 3.76
C SER A 13 13.19 4.61 5.07
N VAL A 14 14.45 4.18 5.01
CA VAL A 14 15.33 4.09 6.19
C VAL A 14 15.94 5.45 6.54
N LYS A 15 16.36 6.23 5.54
CA LYS A 15 16.98 7.55 5.77
C LYS A 15 15.98 8.64 6.10
N TYR A 16 14.75 8.51 5.58
CA TYR A 16 13.70 9.52 5.67
C TYR A 16 12.40 8.85 6.13
N GLU A 17 12.46 8.19 7.30
CA GLU A 17 11.35 7.43 7.87
C GLU A 17 10.06 8.26 7.94
N ASP A 18 10.11 9.46 8.52
CA ASP A 18 8.93 10.32 8.69
C ASP A 18 8.27 10.67 7.35
N ILE A 19 9.07 10.93 6.31
CA ILE A 19 8.57 11.25 4.96
C ILE A 19 7.94 10.00 4.34
N SER A 20 8.62 8.85 4.46
CA SER A 20 8.12 7.57 3.97
C SER A 20 6.76 7.22 4.58
N VAL A 21 6.62 7.37 5.90
CA VAL A 21 5.37 7.14 6.63
C VAL A 21 4.29 8.13 6.23
N ALA A 22 4.62 9.41 6.06
CA ALA A 22 3.65 10.42 5.62
C ALA A 22 3.09 10.08 4.22
N MET A 23 3.97 9.78 3.26
CA MET A 23 3.57 9.37 1.91
C MET A 23 2.67 8.13 1.89
N GLY A 24 3.06 7.09 2.64
CA GLY A 24 2.26 5.87 2.77
C GLY A 24 0.91 6.12 3.45
N THR A 25 0.87 7.05 4.41
CA THR A 25 -0.34 7.42 5.14
C THR A 25 -1.34 8.12 4.22
N ASP A 26 -0.88 9.11 3.46
CA ASP A 26 -1.72 9.82 2.49
C ASP A 26 -2.28 8.86 1.44
N LYS A 27 -1.45 7.93 0.95
CA LYS A 27 -1.88 6.91 0.00
C LYS A 27 -2.89 5.94 0.62
N ALA A 28 -2.68 5.49 1.86
CA ALA A 28 -3.62 4.62 2.57
C ALA A 28 -4.97 5.29 2.80
N GLU A 29 -5.00 6.60 3.09
CA GLU A 29 -6.23 7.37 3.23
C GLU A 29 -7.01 7.47 1.93
N ASN A 30 -6.30 7.70 0.81
CA ASN A 30 -6.91 7.65 -0.52
C ASN A 30 -7.46 6.25 -0.86
N ILE A 31 -6.75 5.19 -0.48
CA ILE A 31 -7.22 3.81 -0.67
C ILE A 31 -8.50 3.57 0.14
N MET A 32 -8.55 3.98 1.41
CA MET A 32 -9.76 3.81 2.23
C MET A 32 -10.94 4.66 1.75
N SER A 33 -10.69 5.88 1.27
CA SER A 33 -11.75 6.76 0.76
C SER A 33 -12.33 6.29 -0.58
N SER A 34 -11.59 5.46 -1.33
CA SER A 34 -12.08 4.87 -2.58
C SER A 34 -13.23 3.87 -2.39
N GLY A 35 -13.40 3.32 -1.17
CA GLY A 35 -14.39 2.28 -0.89
C GLY A 35 -14.04 0.90 -1.47
N ALA A 36 -12.81 0.70 -1.94
CA ALA A 36 -12.34 -0.59 -2.45
C ALA A 36 -12.19 -1.63 -1.33
N ASP A 37 -12.58 -2.87 -1.60
CA ASP A 37 -12.37 -4.00 -0.67
C ASP A 37 -10.95 -4.59 -0.76
N TYR A 38 -10.26 -4.37 -1.89
CA TYR A 38 -8.95 -4.94 -2.17
C TYR A 38 -7.96 -3.90 -2.69
N LEU A 39 -6.72 -4.02 -2.25
CA LEU A 39 -5.56 -3.33 -2.81
C LEU A 39 -4.74 -4.31 -3.64
N ILE A 40 -4.60 -4.06 -4.94
CA ILE A 40 -3.78 -4.91 -5.82
C ILE A 40 -2.54 -4.13 -6.23
N SER A 41 -1.37 -4.77 -6.12
CA SER A 41 -0.09 -4.20 -6.55
C SER A 41 0.79 -5.27 -7.20
N GLY A 42 1.65 -4.85 -8.12
CA GLY A 42 2.73 -5.67 -8.67
C GLY A 42 4.05 -5.55 -7.91
N ASP A 43 4.08 -4.78 -6.82
CA ASP A 43 5.25 -4.57 -5.98
C ASP A 43 4.94 -4.97 -4.54
N MET A 44 5.62 -6.02 -4.07
CA MET A 44 5.45 -6.57 -2.73
C MET A 44 5.92 -5.62 -1.62
N SER A 45 6.90 -4.75 -1.93
CA SER A 45 7.46 -3.80 -0.97
C SER A 45 6.47 -2.67 -0.67
N CYS A 46 5.76 -2.19 -1.69
CA CYS A 46 4.63 -1.27 -1.51
C CYS A 46 3.47 -1.94 -0.77
N LEU A 47 3.14 -3.20 -1.06
CA LEU A 47 2.10 -3.92 -0.31
C LEU A 47 2.45 -4.01 1.17
N MET A 48 3.67 -4.45 1.50
CA MET A 48 4.12 -4.56 2.88
C MET A 48 4.02 -3.22 3.63
N HIS A 49 4.44 -2.12 3.01
CA HIS A 49 4.36 -0.79 3.60
C HIS A 49 2.91 -0.37 3.84
N LEU A 50 2.07 -0.44 2.80
CA LEU A 50 0.68 0.02 2.87
C LEU A 50 -0.15 -0.88 3.79
N ASP A 51 0.08 -2.19 3.80
CA ASP A 51 -0.55 -3.13 4.74
C ASP A 51 -0.24 -2.78 6.18
N GLY A 52 1.02 -2.46 6.50
CA GLY A 52 1.39 -2.04 7.84
C GLY A 52 0.63 -0.79 8.30
N ILE A 53 0.44 0.17 7.40
CA ILE A 53 -0.31 1.41 7.68
C ILE A 53 -1.81 1.14 7.80
N LEU A 54 -2.38 0.39 6.86
CA LEU A 54 -3.80 0.02 6.84
C LEU A 54 -4.18 -0.78 8.08
N ALA A 55 -3.33 -1.72 8.50
CA ALA A 55 -3.51 -2.51 9.72
C ALA A 55 -3.50 -1.63 10.97
N LYS A 56 -2.56 -0.67 11.07
CA LYS A 56 -2.52 0.30 12.19
C LYS A 56 -3.79 1.17 12.25
N LYS A 57 -4.40 1.46 11.09
CA LYS A 57 -5.67 2.21 11.00
C LYS A 57 -6.92 1.34 11.16
N GLY A 58 -6.77 0.02 11.37
CA GLY A 58 -7.90 -0.89 11.54
C GLY A 58 -8.72 -1.15 10.27
N SER A 59 -8.11 -0.91 9.09
CA SER A 59 -8.76 -1.14 7.80
C SER A 59 -9.05 -2.63 7.58
N LYS A 60 -10.17 -2.92 6.90
CA LYS A 60 -10.54 -4.29 6.47
C LYS A 60 -10.14 -4.59 5.02
N ILE A 61 -9.50 -3.64 4.34
CA ILE A 61 -9.05 -3.78 2.96
C ILE A 61 -8.00 -4.88 2.88
N ARG A 62 -8.13 -5.77 1.90
CA ARG A 62 -7.22 -6.90 1.71
C ARG A 62 -6.24 -6.63 0.59
N SER A 63 -4.96 -6.69 0.88
CA SER A 63 -3.92 -6.57 -0.13
C SER A 63 -3.63 -7.90 -0.82
N LEU A 64 -3.41 -7.84 -2.14
CA LEU A 64 -3.07 -8.98 -2.99
C LEU A 64 -1.99 -8.58 -3.99
N HIS A 65 -1.06 -9.50 -4.26
CA HIS A 65 -0.15 -9.32 -5.37
C HIS A 65 -0.86 -9.65 -6.69
N ILE A 66 -0.55 -8.93 -7.76
CA ILE A 66 -1.17 -9.15 -9.07
C ILE A 66 -0.97 -10.59 -9.58
N ALA A 67 0.15 -11.23 -9.22
CA ALA A 67 0.38 -12.64 -9.57
C ALA A 67 -0.63 -13.60 -8.91
N ASP A 68 -1.05 -13.34 -7.67
CA ASP A 68 -2.04 -14.17 -6.97
C ASP A 68 -3.41 -14.05 -7.64
N VAL A 69 -3.75 -12.82 -8.05
CA VAL A 69 -4.96 -12.51 -8.82
C VAL A 69 -4.92 -13.30 -10.13
N LEU A 70 -3.87 -13.18 -10.93
CA LEU A 70 -3.76 -13.89 -12.22
C LEU A 70 -3.73 -15.42 -12.06
N ALA A 71 -3.09 -15.94 -11.02
CA ALA A 71 -3.02 -17.38 -10.75
C ALA A 71 -4.36 -17.97 -10.31
N ALA A 72 -5.23 -17.19 -9.67
CA ALA A 72 -6.55 -17.62 -9.21
C ALA A 72 -7.57 -17.83 -10.35
N GLY A 73 -7.18 -17.58 -11.60
CA GLY A 73 -8.01 -17.88 -12.78
C GLY A 73 -9.13 -16.86 -12.99
N TRP A 74 -8.79 -15.57 -12.93
CA TRP A 74 -9.69 -14.50 -13.38
C TRP A 74 -10.10 -14.69 -14.84
#